data_AF-A0A414L7B8-F1
#
_entry.id   AF-A0A414L7B8-F1
#
_cell.length_a   1.000
_cell.length_b   1.000
_cell.length_c   1.000
_cell.angle_alpha   90.00
_cell.angle_beta   90.00
_cell.angle_gamma   90.00
#
_symmetry.space_group_name_H-M   'P 1'
#
loop_
_entity.id
_entity.type
_entity.pdbx_description
1 polymer ?
#
loop_
_entity_poly.entity_id
_entity_poly.type
_entity_poly.pdbx_seq_one_letter_code
_entity_poly.pdbx_strand_id
1 'polypeptide(L)'
;MKKELVDDVYKRLINEDWKGLSPYLKGGQMGICMFLALYSEYKNYKKARNLSAKMLPEVIKAADKLPNRLFDGRIGIAWGVKYLSNNEILEENEITLNIHKGVWSDYLYQSATMPIYLPEEEPVFSIGIYLIQLLNQEDSLQRYVMVERLLALIDECDRQLHCTIKDIYSAKEMPLPMLHSILFFLRKMEKEHIYPYQTQKLIESAGTIYQRIKNKELLDDYIYHVLIEKENTLYNDQTIDFYMKFLGNLGFYSLLYGYPGIFNIALKQMDKQISSFYSKATQIIKKGNISIETLCGWGFGLLTHTKQEEYEE
;
A
#
# COMPACT_ATOMS: atom_id res chain seq x y z
N MET A 1 14.28 20.65 -5.61
CA MET A 1 13.34 20.51 -4.49
C MET A 1 12.85 19.06 -4.26
N LYS A 2 11.97 18.46 -5.09
CA LYS A 2 11.53 17.06 -4.87
C LYS A 2 12.70 16.06 -4.84
N LYS A 3 13.65 16.20 -5.77
CA LYS A 3 14.89 15.37 -5.82
C LYS A 3 15.74 15.48 -4.55
N GLU A 4 15.80 16.67 -3.94
CA GLU A 4 16.60 16.90 -2.73
C GLU A 4 15.93 16.29 -1.49
N LEU A 5 14.59 16.37 -1.40
CA LEU A 5 13.84 15.74 -0.31
C LEU A 5 13.99 14.21 -0.31
N VAL A 6 13.98 13.58 -1.49
CA VAL A 6 14.23 12.13 -1.61
C VAL A 6 15.63 11.77 -1.10
N ASP A 7 16.64 12.58 -1.45
CA ASP A 7 18.02 12.37 -0.98
C ASP A 7 18.13 12.56 0.54
N ASP A 8 17.35 13.48 1.13
CA ASP A 8 17.32 13.70 2.56
C ASP A 8 16.61 12.56 3.31
N VAL A 9 15.52 12.00 2.76
CA VAL A 9 14.89 10.77 3.27
C VAL A 9 15.89 9.61 3.23
N TYR A 10 16.59 9.43 2.10
CA TYR A 10 17.64 8.40 1.98
C TYR A 10 18.72 8.55 3.06
N LYS A 11 19.27 9.76 3.23
CA LYS A 11 20.29 10.05 4.26
C LYS A 11 19.81 9.74 5.66
N ARG A 12 18.52 9.91 5.99
CA ARG A 12 18.00 9.50 7.30
C ARG A 12 17.90 7.99 7.42
N LEU A 13 17.25 7.34 6.46
CA LEU A 13 16.98 5.90 6.53
C LEU A 13 18.25 5.05 6.57
N ILE A 14 19.35 5.46 5.92
CA ILE A 14 20.63 4.72 6.01
C ILE A 14 21.33 4.82 7.37
N ASN A 15 20.94 5.80 8.20
CA ASN A 15 21.49 6.00 9.53
C ASN A 15 20.60 5.37 10.63
N GLU A 16 19.44 4.82 10.26
CA GLU A 16 18.59 4.08 11.19
C GLU A 16 19.18 2.69 11.49
N ASP A 17 19.07 2.25 12.74
CA ASP A 17 19.41 0.88 13.12
C ASP A 17 18.31 -0.09 12.67
N TRP A 18 18.31 -0.38 11.37
CA TRP A 18 17.29 -1.22 10.75
C TRP A 18 17.28 -2.65 11.31
N LYS A 19 18.37 -3.13 11.95
CA LYS A 19 18.41 -4.47 12.55
C LYS A 19 17.54 -4.59 13.80
N GLY A 20 17.30 -3.49 14.50
CA GLY A 20 16.41 -3.45 15.66
C GLY A 20 14.92 -3.36 15.31
N LEU A 21 14.58 -3.20 14.03
CA LEU A 21 13.19 -3.02 13.58
C LEU A 21 12.49 -4.35 13.30
N SER A 22 11.17 -4.34 13.47
CA SER A 22 10.31 -5.44 13.03
C SER A 22 10.40 -5.64 11.50
N PRO A 23 10.22 -6.87 10.98
CA PRO A 23 10.30 -7.19 9.55
C PRO A 23 9.14 -6.66 8.69
N TYR A 24 8.35 -5.72 9.23
CA TYR A 24 7.07 -5.28 8.68
C TYR A 24 7.22 -4.45 7.41
N LEU A 25 6.17 -4.45 6.59
CA LEU A 25 6.05 -3.57 5.42
C LEU A 25 5.87 -2.12 5.85
N LYS A 26 4.92 -1.86 6.75
CA LYS A 26 4.65 -0.53 7.26
C LYS A 26 5.51 -0.28 8.50
N GLY A 27 6.37 0.74 8.43
CA GLY A 27 7.26 1.12 9.55
C GLY A 27 8.39 0.15 9.89
N GLY A 28 8.59 -0.91 9.12
CA GLY A 28 9.59 -1.95 9.40
C GLY A 28 10.69 -2.10 8.35
N GLN A 29 11.48 -3.16 8.50
CA GLN A 29 12.62 -3.48 7.65
C GLN A 29 12.25 -3.62 6.18
N MET A 30 11.09 -4.23 5.88
CA MET A 30 10.65 -4.41 4.50
C MET A 30 10.37 -3.06 3.83
N GLY A 31 9.75 -2.12 4.54
CA GLY A 31 9.52 -0.75 4.04
C GLY A 31 10.83 -0.03 3.69
N ILE A 32 11.84 -0.11 4.57
CA ILE A 32 13.17 0.45 4.29
C ILE A 32 13.83 -0.27 3.10
N CYS A 33 13.77 -1.60 3.07
CA CYS A 33 14.34 -2.42 2.00
C CYS A 33 13.76 -2.04 0.62
N MET A 34 12.43 -1.87 0.54
CA MET A 34 11.76 -1.42 -0.67
C MET A 34 12.15 0.01 -1.06
N PHE A 35 12.18 0.93 -0.10
CA PHE A 35 12.58 2.31 -0.38
C PHE A 35 14.00 2.37 -0.95
N LEU A 36 14.95 1.64 -0.35
CA LEU A 36 16.34 1.61 -0.81
C LEU A 36 16.48 1.02 -2.21
N ALA A 37 15.69 0.00 -2.54
CA ALA A 37 15.64 -0.57 -3.89
C ALA A 37 15.09 0.44 -4.91
N LEU A 38 13.98 1.09 -4.60
CA LEU A 38 13.39 2.09 -5.50
C LEU A 38 14.28 3.32 -5.66
N TYR A 39 14.90 3.77 -4.58
CA TYR A 39 15.88 4.85 -4.62
C TYR A 39 17.11 4.47 -5.46
N SER A 40 17.56 3.21 -5.39
CA SER A 40 18.70 2.77 -6.19
C SER A 40 18.41 2.82 -7.68
N GLU A 41 17.20 2.44 -8.11
CA GLU A 41 16.79 2.59 -9.50
C GLU A 41 16.70 4.06 -9.90
N TYR A 42 16.07 4.88 -9.06
CA TYR A 42 15.89 6.30 -9.33
C TYR A 42 17.22 7.08 -9.50
N LYS A 43 18.26 6.72 -8.74
CA LYS A 43 19.56 7.42 -8.74
C LYS A 43 20.69 6.65 -9.38
N ASN A 44 20.44 5.45 -9.89
CA ASN A 44 21.47 4.47 -10.24
C ASN A 44 22.53 4.30 -9.11
N TYR A 45 22.06 4.14 -7.86
CA TYR A 45 22.90 4.22 -6.67
C TYR A 45 23.22 2.86 -6.05
N LYS A 46 24.37 2.30 -6.44
CA LYS A 46 24.81 0.94 -6.05
C LYS A 46 24.86 0.69 -4.54
N LYS A 47 25.16 1.70 -3.71
CA LYS A 47 25.19 1.51 -2.25
C LYS A 47 23.80 1.22 -1.68
N ALA A 48 22.78 1.94 -2.14
CA ALA A 48 21.40 1.68 -1.73
C ALA A 48 20.94 0.29 -2.19
N ARG A 49 21.29 -0.08 -3.43
CA ARG A 49 21.03 -1.40 -3.99
C ARG A 49 21.63 -2.51 -3.14
N ASN A 50 22.92 -2.41 -2.80
CA ASN A 50 23.62 -3.39 -1.99
C ASN A 50 23.03 -3.53 -0.58
N LEU A 51 22.59 -2.42 0.03
CA LEU A 51 21.98 -2.45 1.35
C LEU A 51 20.60 -3.13 1.30
N SER A 52 19.75 -2.78 0.34
CA SER A 52 18.47 -3.45 0.12
C SER A 52 18.65 -4.97 -0.11
N ALA A 53 19.56 -5.36 -0.99
CA ALA A 53 19.87 -6.76 -1.28
C ALA A 53 20.40 -7.53 -0.06
N LYS A 54 21.09 -6.86 0.87
CA LYS A 54 21.53 -7.45 2.14
C LYS A 54 20.38 -7.61 3.13
N MET A 55 19.46 -6.65 3.20
CA MET A 55 18.32 -6.68 4.13
C MET A 55 17.29 -7.73 3.73
N LEU A 56 17.01 -7.87 2.43
CA LEU A 56 15.89 -8.66 1.94
C LEU A 56 15.88 -10.13 2.43
N PRO A 57 17.00 -10.89 2.40
CA PRO A 57 17.00 -12.26 2.92
C PRO A 57 16.68 -12.37 4.42
N GLU A 58 17.12 -11.39 5.22
CA GLU A 58 16.84 -11.35 6.66
C GLU A 58 15.33 -11.14 6.91
N VAL A 59 14.71 -10.24 6.14
CA VAL A 59 13.27 -9.96 6.19
C VAL A 59 12.45 -11.17 5.75
N ILE A 60 12.81 -11.80 4.61
CA ILE A 60 12.09 -12.99 4.12
C ILE A 60 12.17 -14.14 5.13
N LYS A 61 13.33 -14.37 5.74
CA LYS A 61 13.49 -15.40 6.77
C LYS A 61 12.61 -15.17 8.01
N ALA A 62 12.30 -13.92 8.33
CA ALA A 62 11.44 -13.59 9.45
C ALA A 62 9.94 -13.78 9.13
N ALA A 63 9.56 -13.83 7.86
CA ALA A 63 8.16 -13.84 7.41
C ALA A 63 7.37 -15.07 7.90
N ASP A 64 8.01 -16.23 8.06
CA ASP A 64 7.34 -17.48 8.46
C ASP A 64 6.73 -17.43 9.87
N LYS A 65 7.14 -16.47 10.70
CA LYS A 65 6.64 -16.30 12.07
C LYS A 65 5.57 -15.22 12.18
N LEU A 66 5.22 -14.55 11.08
CA LEU A 66 4.35 -13.40 11.06
C LEU A 66 2.90 -13.79 10.71
N PRO A 67 1.91 -13.02 11.18
CA PRO A 67 0.52 -13.22 10.81
C PRO A 67 0.28 -12.96 9.31
N ASN A 68 -0.86 -13.44 8.80
CA ASN A 68 -1.33 -13.20 7.43
C ASN A 68 -1.97 -11.81 7.26
N ARG A 69 -1.18 -10.75 7.46
CA ARG A 69 -1.60 -9.35 7.31
C ARG A 69 -0.67 -8.57 6.37
N LEU A 70 -1.19 -7.50 5.79
CA LEU A 70 -0.46 -6.70 4.81
C LEU A 70 0.59 -5.79 5.45
N PHE A 71 0.31 -5.14 6.58
CA PHE A 71 1.20 -4.11 7.10
C PHE A 71 2.29 -4.67 8.00
N ASP A 72 1.93 -5.55 8.92
CA ASP A 72 2.79 -6.16 9.94
C ASP A 72 2.96 -7.68 9.76
N GLY A 73 2.54 -8.20 8.61
CA GLY A 73 2.46 -9.63 8.36
C GLY A 73 3.22 -10.11 7.13
N ARG A 74 3.16 -11.41 6.90
CA ARG A 74 3.85 -12.09 5.79
C ARG A 74 3.30 -11.69 4.41
N ILE A 75 2.03 -11.31 4.32
CA ILE A 75 1.43 -10.80 3.06
C ILE A 75 2.14 -9.51 2.64
N GLY A 76 2.49 -8.63 3.57
CA GLY A 76 3.25 -7.41 3.29
C GLY A 76 4.62 -7.65 2.68
N ILE A 77 5.34 -8.61 3.24
CA ILE A 77 6.67 -9.00 2.74
C ILE A 77 6.53 -9.64 1.35
N ALA A 78 5.57 -10.56 1.17
CA ALA A 78 5.31 -11.17 -0.13
C ALA A 78 4.90 -10.11 -1.17
N TRP A 79 4.02 -9.19 -0.81
CA TRP A 79 3.62 -8.07 -1.67
C TRP A 79 4.82 -7.23 -2.08
N GLY A 80 5.69 -6.87 -1.14
CA GLY A 80 6.86 -6.05 -1.45
C GLY A 80 7.89 -6.78 -2.34
N VAL A 81 8.10 -8.08 -2.13
CA VAL A 81 8.93 -8.92 -3.01
C VAL A 81 8.35 -8.93 -4.42
N LYS A 82 7.04 -9.16 -4.55
CA LYS A 82 6.38 -9.18 -5.86
C LYS A 82 6.43 -7.82 -6.54
N TYR A 83 6.22 -6.74 -5.78
CA TYR A 83 6.28 -5.38 -6.29
C TYR A 83 7.66 -5.07 -6.89
N LEU A 84 8.75 -5.43 -6.19
CA LEU A 84 10.10 -5.24 -6.71
C LEU A 84 10.35 -6.11 -7.95
N SER A 85 9.83 -7.33 -7.99
CA SER A 85 9.95 -8.22 -9.15
C SER A 85 9.18 -7.69 -10.37
N ASN A 86 7.93 -7.29 -10.20
CA ASN A 86 7.09 -6.71 -11.26
C ASN A 86 7.67 -5.40 -11.82
N ASN A 87 8.57 -4.73 -11.09
CA ASN A 87 9.28 -3.54 -11.54
C ASN A 87 10.69 -3.83 -12.07
N GLU A 88 11.04 -5.11 -12.29
CA GLU A 88 12.36 -5.58 -12.76
C GLU A 88 13.52 -5.20 -11.84
N ILE A 89 13.21 -4.85 -10.59
CA ILE A 89 14.18 -4.49 -9.57
C ILE A 89 14.71 -5.75 -8.89
N LEU A 90 13.93 -6.82 -8.81
CA LEU A 90 14.34 -8.05 -8.13
C LEU A 90 14.09 -9.25 -9.04
N GLU A 91 15.15 -9.99 -9.34
CA GLU A 91 15.02 -11.29 -10.02
C GLU A 91 14.42 -12.32 -9.06
N GLU A 92 13.40 -13.04 -9.53
CA GLU A 92 12.81 -14.12 -8.74
C GLU A 92 13.79 -15.30 -8.64
N ASN A 93 13.93 -15.84 -7.43
CA ASN A 93 14.71 -17.03 -7.13
C ASN A 93 13.93 -17.94 -6.16
N GLU A 94 14.53 -19.04 -5.74
CA GLU A 94 13.86 -20.00 -4.86
C GLU A 94 13.37 -19.37 -3.54
N ILE A 95 14.15 -18.45 -2.96
CA ILE A 95 13.82 -17.77 -1.70
C ILE A 95 12.59 -16.88 -1.88
N THR A 96 12.54 -16.09 -2.96
CA THR A 96 11.39 -15.22 -3.25
C THR A 96 10.15 -16.03 -3.66
N LEU A 97 10.33 -17.16 -4.36
CA LEU A 97 9.22 -18.04 -4.71
C LEU A 97 8.60 -18.71 -3.47
N ASN A 98 9.41 -19.06 -2.47
CA ASN A 98 8.93 -19.74 -1.27
C ASN A 98 8.03 -18.84 -0.41
N ILE A 99 8.28 -17.53 -0.34
CA ILE A 99 7.38 -16.63 0.39
C ILE A 99 6.00 -16.56 -0.27
N HIS A 100 5.93 -16.55 -1.61
CA HIS A 100 4.67 -16.57 -2.35
C HIS A 100 3.90 -17.87 -2.15
N LYS A 101 4.58 -19.02 -2.19
CA LYS A 101 3.98 -20.34 -1.94
C LYS A 101 3.32 -20.39 -0.56
N GLY A 102 4.00 -19.87 0.45
CA GLY A 102 3.48 -19.87 1.82
C GLY A 102 2.25 -18.97 2.01
N VAL A 103 2.22 -17.78 1.40
CA VAL A 103 1.00 -16.94 1.42
C VAL A 103 -0.13 -17.62 0.65
N TRP A 104 0.19 -18.25 -0.48
CA TRP A 104 -0.79 -18.96 -1.30
C TRP A 104 -1.41 -20.16 -0.58
N SER A 105 -0.61 -20.98 0.10
CA SER A 105 -1.11 -22.13 0.87
C SER A 105 -2.06 -21.71 1.98
N ASP A 106 -1.72 -20.64 2.70
CA ASP A 106 -2.54 -20.14 3.80
C ASP A 106 -3.87 -19.59 3.30
N TYR A 107 -3.85 -18.84 2.19
CA TYR A 107 -5.06 -18.35 1.54
C TYR A 107 -5.97 -19.49 1.09
N LEU A 108 -5.43 -20.51 0.42
CA LEU A 108 -6.22 -21.67 -0.01
C LEU A 108 -6.83 -22.42 1.17
N TYR A 109 -6.07 -22.60 2.25
CA TYR A 109 -6.58 -23.24 3.46
C TYR A 109 -7.69 -22.40 4.11
N GLN A 110 -7.48 -21.09 4.25
CA GLN A 110 -8.46 -20.19 4.86
C GLN A 110 -9.74 -20.12 4.04
N SER A 111 -9.63 -19.84 2.73
CA SER A 111 -10.80 -19.72 1.83
C SER A 111 -11.66 -20.99 1.76
N ALA A 112 -11.05 -22.18 1.96
CA ALA A 112 -11.78 -23.44 2.01
C ALA A 112 -12.51 -23.68 3.34
N THR A 113 -12.12 -23.02 4.43
CA THR A 113 -12.55 -23.36 5.79
C THR A 113 -13.35 -22.26 6.49
N MET A 114 -13.15 -20.99 6.12
CA MET A 114 -13.82 -19.86 6.75
C MET A 114 -13.91 -18.63 5.83
N PRO A 115 -14.90 -17.75 6.03
CA PRO A 115 -14.92 -16.43 5.40
C PRO A 115 -13.66 -15.62 5.75
N ILE A 116 -13.25 -14.69 4.88
CA ILE A 116 -12.11 -13.81 5.20
C ILE A 116 -12.49 -12.93 6.39
N TYR A 117 -11.71 -13.08 7.47
CA TYR A 117 -11.90 -12.33 8.70
C TYR A 117 -11.42 -10.89 8.53
N LEU A 118 -12.10 -9.96 9.20
CA LEU A 118 -11.73 -8.55 9.24
C LEU A 118 -10.87 -8.33 10.48
N PRO A 119 -9.56 -8.07 10.33
CA PRO A 119 -8.71 -7.88 11.49
C PRO A 119 -9.14 -6.63 12.26
N GLU A 120 -9.08 -6.68 13.59
CA GLU A 120 -9.43 -5.53 14.44
C GLU A 120 -8.44 -4.36 14.26
N GLU A 121 -7.16 -4.67 14.00
CA GLU A 121 -6.11 -3.70 13.78
C GLU A 121 -5.77 -3.54 12.30
N GLU A 122 -5.68 -2.29 11.85
CA GLU A 122 -5.43 -1.86 10.47
C GLU A 122 -6.21 -2.68 9.40
N PRO A 123 -7.56 -2.65 9.45
CA PRO A 123 -8.42 -3.49 8.62
C PRO A 123 -8.33 -3.11 7.14
N VAL A 124 -7.43 -3.72 6.39
CA VAL A 124 -7.36 -3.61 4.93
C VAL A 124 -7.55 -4.95 4.25
N PHE A 125 -8.05 -4.93 3.01
CA PHE A 125 -8.33 -6.10 2.18
C PHE A 125 -7.02 -6.72 1.65
N SER A 126 -6.23 -7.26 2.59
CA SER A 126 -4.83 -7.63 2.45
C SER A 126 -4.60 -8.62 1.31
N ILE A 127 -5.40 -9.68 1.27
CA ILE A 127 -5.26 -10.72 0.25
C ILE A 127 -5.66 -10.22 -1.13
N GLY A 128 -6.69 -9.36 -1.24
CA GLY A 128 -7.08 -8.75 -2.50
C GLY A 128 -5.99 -7.85 -3.06
N ILE A 129 -5.38 -7.00 -2.22
CA ILE A 129 -4.25 -6.15 -2.62
C ILE A 129 -3.07 -7.00 -3.11
N TYR A 130 -2.79 -8.12 -2.45
CA TYR A 130 -1.71 -9.03 -2.81
C TYR A 130 -1.97 -9.79 -4.12
N LEU A 131 -3.13 -10.44 -4.27
CA LEU A 131 -3.43 -11.26 -5.45
C LEU A 131 -3.48 -10.44 -6.74
N ILE A 132 -3.88 -9.17 -6.68
CA ILE A 132 -3.80 -8.27 -7.84
C ILE A 132 -2.36 -8.17 -8.38
N GLN A 133 -1.33 -8.19 -7.51
CA GLN A 133 0.07 -8.13 -7.96
C GLN A 133 0.53 -9.39 -8.69
N LEU A 134 -0.19 -10.50 -8.54
CA LEU A 134 0.12 -11.77 -9.18
C LEU A 134 -0.58 -11.94 -10.53
N LEU A 135 -1.49 -11.02 -10.91
CA LEU A 135 -2.18 -11.07 -12.19
C LEU A 135 -1.21 -10.78 -13.33
N ASN A 136 -0.80 -11.83 -14.05
CA ASN A 136 -0.02 -11.71 -15.29
C ASN A 136 -0.94 -11.28 -16.45
N GLN A 137 -0.42 -10.44 -17.35
CA GLN A 137 -1.10 -10.03 -18.59
C GLN A 137 -0.97 -11.07 -19.70
N GLU A 138 0.02 -11.96 -19.62
CA GLU A 138 0.18 -13.03 -20.60
C GLU A 138 -0.92 -14.09 -20.49
N ASP A 139 -1.41 -14.52 -21.65
CA ASP A 139 -2.38 -15.60 -21.75
C ASP A 139 -1.73 -16.93 -21.36
N SER A 140 -2.09 -17.43 -20.18
CA SER A 140 -1.43 -18.57 -19.53
C SER A 140 -2.38 -19.28 -18.56
N LEU A 141 -2.09 -20.56 -18.28
CA LEU A 141 -2.84 -21.32 -17.26
C LEU A 141 -2.79 -20.62 -15.90
N GLN A 142 -1.64 -20.05 -15.55
CA GLN A 142 -1.45 -19.29 -14.32
C GLN A 142 -2.39 -18.08 -14.25
N ARG A 143 -2.60 -17.36 -15.37
CA ARG A 143 -3.55 -16.26 -15.45
C ARG A 143 -4.97 -16.74 -15.17
N TYR A 144 -5.44 -17.83 -15.78
CA TYR A 144 -6.79 -18.34 -15.56
C TYR A 144 -7.02 -18.75 -14.10
N VAL A 145 -6.05 -19.45 -13.48
CA VAL A 145 -6.10 -19.80 -12.05
C VAL A 145 -6.19 -18.54 -11.19
N MET A 146 -5.43 -17.50 -11.52
CA MET A 146 -5.50 -16.23 -10.78
C MET A 146 -6.84 -15.52 -10.96
N VAL A 147 -7.38 -15.47 -12.19
CA VAL A 147 -8.70 -14.87 -12.46
C VAL A 147 -9.79 -15.58 -11.67
N GLU A 148 -9.80 -16.91 -11.61
CA GLU A 148 -10.75 -17.67 -10.79
C GLU A 148 -10.69 -17.28 -9.31
N ARG A 149 -9.49 -17.05 -8.78
CA ARG A 149 -9.32 -16.61 -7.39
C ARG A 149 -9.75 -15.15 -7.17
N LEU A 150 -9.53 -14.28 -8.15
CA LEU A 150 -10.02 -12.91 -8.11
C LEU A 150 -11.55 -12.85 -8.16
N LEU A 151 -12.20 -13.73 -8.93
CA LEU A 151 -13.66 -13.88 -8.92
C LEU A 151 -14.18 -14.27 -7.53
N ALA A 152 -13.55 -15.25 -6.88
CA ALA A 152 -13.92 -15.62 -5.51
C ALA A 152 -13.75 -14.45 -4.50
N LEU A 153 -12.75 -13.58 -4.71
CA LEU A 153 -12.59 -12.37 -3.89
C LEU A 153 -13.63 -11.29 -4.20
N ILE A 154 -14.17 -11.22 -5.41
CA ILE A 154 -15.31 -10.35 -5.75
C ILE A 154 -16.56 -10.83 -5.01
N ASP A 155 -16.81 -12.15 -4.95
CA ASP A 155 -17.91 -12.72 -4.16
C ASP A 155 -17.73 -12.45 -2.67
N GLU A 156 -16.49 -12.50 -2.17
CA GLU A 156 -16.17 -12.14 -0.79
C GLU A 156 -16.41 -10.65 -0.52
N CYS A 157 -16.09 -9.75 -1.45
CA CYS A 157 -16.46 -8.34 -1.35
C CYS A 157 -17.97 -8.16 -1.27
N ASP A 158 -18.76 -8.89 -2.06
CA ASP A 158 -20.23 -8.87 -1.99
C ASP A 158 -20.73 -9.28 -0.60
N ARG A 159 -20.17 -10.39 -0.08
CA ARG A 159 -20.47 -10.88 1.27
C ARG A 159 -20.13 -9.83 2.34
N GLN A 160 -18.96 -9.20 2.27
CA GLN A 160 -18.57 -8.20 3.26
C GLN A 160 -19.43 -6.93 3.15
N LEU A 161 -19.76 -6.47 1.94
CA LEU A 161 -20.54 -5.25 1.77
C LEU A 161 -22.02 -5.43 2.15
N HIS A 162 -22.58 -6.64 2.07
CA HIS A 162 -24.03 -6.84 2.24
C HIS A 162 -24.44 -7.75 3.39
N CYS A 163 -23.57 -8.63 3.88
CA CYS A 163 -23.93 -9.59 4.92
C CYS A 163 -23.52 -9.12 6.32
N THR A 164 -24.20 -9.65 7.32
CA THR A 164 -23.79 -9.59 8.73
C THR A 164 -23.63 -11.03 9.21
N ILE A 165 -22.45 -11.37 9.73
CA ILE A 165 -22.20 -12.61 10.43
C ILE A 165 -22.21 -12.29 11.91
N LYS A 166 -23.23 -12.77 12.62
CA LYS A 166 -23.40 -12.53 14.06
C LYS A 166 -22.10 -12.86 14.81
N ASP A 167 -21.71 -11.98 15.73
CA ASP A 167 -20.52 -12.09 16.59
C ASP A 167 -19.16 -12.06 15.84
N ILE A 168 -19.16 -11.90 14.51
CA ILE A 168 -17.93 -11.85 13.69
C ILE A 168 -17.83 -10.52 12.95
N TYR A 169 -18.90 -10.06 12.32
CA TYR A 169 -18.88 -8.88 11.46
C TYR A 169 -20.26 -8.34 11.06
N SER A 170 -20.43 -7.02 10.99
CA SER A 170 -21.53 -6.37 10.28
C SER A 170 -21.05 -5.37 9.22
N ALA A 171 -21.67 -5.41 8.03
CA ALA A 171 -21.50 -4.38 7.00
C ALA A 171 -21.73 -2.93 7.50
N LYS A 172 -22.53 -2.75 8.55
CA LYS A 172 -22.77 -1.43 9.16
C LYS A 172 -21.57 -0.90 9.96
N GLU A 173 -20.69 -1.81 10.39
CA GLU A 173 -19.50 -1.53 11.20
C GLU A 173 -18.24 -1.54 10.34
N MET A 174 -18.38 -1.54 9.01
CA MET A 174 -17.25 -1.53 8.06
C MET A 174 -16.30 -0.37 8.35
N PRO A 175 -15.03 -0.66 8.73
CA PRO A 175 -14.02 0.38 8.89
C PRO A 175 -13.71 1.04 7.56
N LEU A 176 -13.49 2.36 7.57
CA LEU A 176 -13.16 3.10 6.34
C LEU A 176 -11.87 2.60 5.65
N PRO A 177 -10.80 2.19 6.36
CA PRO A 177 -9.64 1.53 5.75
C PRO A 177 -10.01 0.31 4.90
N MET A 178 -10.91 -0.53 5.43
CA MET A 178 -11.34 -1.74 4.73
C MET A 178 -12.14 -1.35 3.51
N LEU A 179 -13.09 -0.44 3.66
CA LEU A 179 -13.94 0.01 2.58
C LEU A 179 -13.14 0.60 1.41
N HIS A 180 -12.17 1.49 1.67
CA HIS A 180 -11.38 2.07 0.58
C HIS A 180 -10.41 1.05 -0.04
N SER A 181 -9.94 0.05 0.71
CA SER A 181 -9.11 -1.03 0.16
C SER A 181 -9.90 -2.02 -0.70
N ILE A 182 -11.16 -2.31 -0.33
CA ILE A 182 -12.14 -3.04 -1.16
C ILE A 182 -12.43 -2.23 -2.43
N LEU A 183 -12.69 -0.92 -2.29
CA LEU A 183 -12.93 -0.04 -3.44
C LEU A 183 -11.74 -0.04 -4.41
N PHE A 184 -10.51 0.06 -3.89
CA PHE A 184 -9.29 -0.06 -4.70
C PHE A 184 -9.24 -1.40 -5.45
N PHE A 185 -9.50 -2.51 -4.76
CA PHE A 185 -9.54 -3.83 -5.37
C PHE A 185 -10.59 -3.92 -6.50
N LEU A 186 -11.82 -3.48 -6.24
CA LEU A 186 -12.91 -3.50 -7.21
C LEU A 186 -12.60 -2.62 -8.43
N ARG A 187 -12.05 -1.42 -8.24
CA ARG A 187 -11.61 -0.56 -9.35
C ARG A 187 -10.56 -1.24 -10.23
N LYS A 188 -9.65 -2.02 -9.65
CA LYS A 188 -8.70 -2.83 -10.41
C LYS A 188 -9.40 -3.94 -11.21
N MET A 189 -10.36 -4.64 -10.61
CA MET A 189 -11.15 -5.67 -11.31
C MET A 189 -11.97 -5.08 -12.46
N GLU A 190 -12.55 -3.89 -12.27
CA GLU A 190 -13.29 -3.14 -13.30
C GLU A 190 -12.38 -2.83 -14.50
N LYS A 191 -11.18 -2.29 -14.22
CA LYS A 191 -10.18 -1.97 -15.23
C LYS A 191 -9.69 -3.20 -16.01
N GLU A 192 -9.54 -4.33 -15.33
CA GLU A 192 -9.11 -5.59 -15.96
C GLU A 192 -10.27 -6.37 -16.59
N HIS A 193 -11.49 -5.81 -16.60
CA HIS A 193 -12.73 -6.44 -17.10
C HIS A 193 -13.04 -7.80 -16.45
N ILE A 194 -12.66 -7.98 -15.18
CA ILE A 194 -12.99 -9.17 -14.39
C ILE A 194 -14.34 -8.95 -13.71
N TYR A 195 -15.33 -9.75 -14.11
CA TYR A 195 -16.71 -9.70 -13.62
C TYR A 195 -17.34 -8.28 -13.62
N PRO A 196 -17.31 -7.57 -14.77
CA PRO A 196 -17.53 -6.12 -14.81
C PRO A 196 -18.87 -5.67 -14.20
N TYR A 197 -19.95 -6.40 -14.48
CA TYR A 197 -21.27 -6.06 -13.95
C TYR A 197 -21.34 -6.14 -12.42
N GLN A 198 -20.83 -7.25 -11.85
CA GLN A 198 -20.83 -7.43 -10.40
C GLN A 198 -19.90 -6.41 -9.74
N THR A 199 -18.71 -6.21 -10.30
CA THR A 199 -17.75 -5.22 -9.80
C THR A 199 -18.34 -3.81 -9.76
N GLN A 200 -19.01 -3.35 -10.81
CA GLN A 200 -19.65 -2.04 -10.84
C GLN A 200 -20.75 -1.91 -9.77
N LYS A 201 -21.60 -2.94 -9.63
CA LYS A 201 -22.63 -2.98 -8.59
C LYS A 201 -22.02 -2.87 -7.18
N LEU A 202 -20.91 -3.57 -6.93
CA LEU A 202 -20.23 -3.52 -5.64
C LEU A 202 -19.56 -2.16 -5.37
N ILE A 203 -19.06 -1.46 -6.39
CA ILE A 203 -18.55 -0.09 -6.26
C ILE A 203 -19.68 0.86 -5.80
N GLU A 204 -20.88 0.73 -6.38
CA GLU A 204 -22.06 1.50 -5.95
C GLU A 204 -22.47 1.19 -4.49
N SER A 205 -22.44 -0.10 -4.12
CA SER A 205 -22.69 -0.53 -2.74
C SER A 205 -21.67 0.03 -1.75
N ALA A 206 -20.39 0.05 -2.11
CA ALA A 206 -19.34 0.68 -1.30
C ALA A 206 -19.65 2.17 -1.06
N GLY A 207 -20.15 2.88 -2.08
CA GLY A 207 -20.65 4.25 -1.97
C GLY A 207 -21.79 4.41 -0.97
N THR A 208 -22.74 3.48 -0.98
CA THR A 208 -23.86 3.47 -0.03
C THR A 208 -23.41 3.23 1.40
N ILE A 209 -22.42 2.35 1.61
CA ILE A 209 -21.85 2.08 2.94
C ILE A 209 -21.06 3.28 3.45
N TYR A 210 -20.25 3.89 2.60
CA TYR A 210 -19.48 5.09 2.94
C TYR A 210 -20.37 6.21 3.50
N GLN A 211 -21.55 6.43 2.92
CA GLN A 211 -22.51 7.43 3.40
C GLN A 211 -23.03 7.14 4.82
N ARG A 212 -23.04 5.87 5.25
CA ARG A 212 -23.52 5.43 6.57
C ARG A 212 -22.44 5.51 7.65
N ILE A 213 -21.16 5.52 7.28
CA ILE A 213 -20.04 5.66 8.23
C ILE A 213 -20.10 7.06 8.85
N LYS A 214 -20.28 7.13 10.17
CA LYS A 214 -20.43 8.42 10.89
C LYS A 214 -19.09 9.12 11.11
N ASN A 215 -18.11 8.39 11.63
CA ASN A 215 -16.80 8.92 11.95
C ASN A 215 -15.82 8.50 10.86
N LYS A 216 -15.34 9.48 10.08
CA LYS A 216 -14.39 9.25 8.99
C LYS A 216 -13.07 9.91 9.37
N GLU A 217 -12.04 9.11 9.59
CA GLU A 217 -10.70 9.65 9.81
C GLU A 217 -10.22 10.35 8.53
N LEU A 218 -9.53 11.48 8.69
CA LEU A 218 -9.14 12.33 7.55
C LEU A 218 -8.32 11.58 6.50
N LEU A 219 -7.42 10.68 6.94
CA LEU A 219 -6.55 9.90 6.05
C LEU A 219 -7.38 9.01 5.12
N ASP A 220 -8.23 8.17 5.69
CA ASP A 220 -9.01 7.19 4.96
C ASP A 220 -10.12 7.86 4.13
N ASP A 221 -10.68 8.96 4.65
CA ASP A 221 -11.64 9.79 3.93
C ASP A 221 -11.03 10.44 2.68
N TYR A 222 -9.80 10.95 2.81
CA TYR A 222 -9.07 11.52 1.69
C TYR A 222 -8.79 10.46 0.63
N ILE A 223 -8.25 9.30 1.04
CA ILE A 223 -7.96 8.17 0.12
C ILE A 223 -9.24 7.73 -0.60
N TYR A 224 -10.35 7.58 0.12
CA TYR A 224 -11.62 7.19 -0.45
C TYR A 224 -12.08 8.15 -1.55
N HIS A 225 -12.05 9.47 -1.30
CA HIS A 225 -12.44 10.48 -2.29
C HIS A 225 -11.56 10.47 -3.53
N VAL A 226 -10.24 10.29 -3.34
CA VAL A 226 -9.30 10.16 -4.44
C VAL A 226 -9.62 8.94 -5.31
N LEU A 227 -10.01 7.80 -4.72
CA LEU A 227 -10.37 6.57 -5.46
C LEU A 227 -11.71 6.65 -6.23
N ILE A 228 -12.58 7.60 -5.85
CA ILE A 228 -13.81 7.91 -6.60
C ILE A 228 -13.66 9.15 -7.48
N GLU A 229 -12.43 9.61 -7.72
CA GLU A 229 -12.10 10.75 -8.58
C GLU A 229 -12.83 12.05 -8.18
N LYS A 230 -13.08 12.22 -6.88
CA LYS A 230 -13.65 13.46 -6.34
C LYS A 230 -12.56 14.30 -5.72
N GLU A 231 -12.54 15.58 -6.06
CA GLU A 231 -11.67 16.54 -5.39
C GLU A 231 -12.03 16.61 -3.90
N ASN A 232 -11.02 16.34 -3.05
CA ASN A 232 -11.12 16.59 -1.62
C ASN A 232 -10.20 17.77 -1.28
N THR A 233 -10.80 18.82 -0.69
CA THR A 233 -10.05 20.01 -0.27
C THR A 233 -9.58 19.79 1.15
N LEU A 234 -8.26 19.76 1.36
CA LEU A 234 -7.71 19.74 2.71
C LEU A 234 -7.92 21.11 3.37
N TYR A 235 -8.49 21.14 4.57
CA TYR A 235 -8.68 22.36 5.37
C TYR A 235 -7.47 22.63 6.28
N ASN A 236 -7.28 23.90 6.66
CA ASN A 236 -5.98 24.48 7.04
C ASN A 236 -5.70 24.61 8.55
N ASP A 237 -6.28 23.75 9.39
CA ASP A 237 -6.27 23.95 10.85
C ASP A 237 -5.38 22.96 11.63
N GLN A 238 -4.42 22.30 10.98
CA GLN A 238 -3.56 21.30 11.62
C GLN A 238 -2.09 21.73 11.71
N THR A 239 -1.34 21.07 12.59
CA THR A 239 0.10 21.35 12.77
C THR A 239 0.91 20.80 11.60
N ILE A 240 2.13 21.35 11.41
CA ILE A 240 3.05 20.83 10.41
C ILE A 240 3.38 19.34 10.66
N ASP A 241 3.52 18.94 11.93
CA ASP A 241 3.80 17.56 12.31
C ASP A 241 2.66 16.60 11.93
N PHE A 242 1.41 17.05 12.09
CA PHE A 242 0.25 16.32 11.60
C PHE A 242 0.34 16.11 10.08
N TYR A 243 0.59 17.17 9.31
CA TYR A 243 0.69 17.06 7.85
C TYR A 243 1.88 16.21 7.40
N MET A 244 2.99 16.22 8.14
CA MET A 244 4.11 15.31 7.88
C MET A 244 3.67 13.86 8.02
N LYS A 245 2.99 13.48 9.11
CA LYS A 245 2.48 12.12 9.31
C LYS A 245 1.40 11.74 8.27
N PHE A 246 0.50 12.67 7.98
CA PHE A 246 -0.57 12.50 7.00
C PHE A 246 -0.02 12.24 5.60
N LEU A 247 0.90 13.09 5.11
CA LEU A 247 1.55 12.91 3.81
C LEU A 247 2.43 11.66 3.76
N GLY A 248 3.08 11.28 4.88
CA GLY A 248 3.78 10.00 4.96
C GLY A 248 2.85 8.83 4.71
N ASN A 249 1.70 8.79 5.38
CA ASN A 249 0.69 7.74 5.16
C ASN A 249 0.14 7.76 3.71
N LEU A 250 -0.16 8.93 3.16
CA LEU A 250 -0.59 9.04 1.76
C LEU A 250 0.48 8.56 0.78
N GLY A 251 1.76 8.82 1.05
CA GLY A 251 2.86 8.34 0.22
C GLY A 251 3.03 6.83 0.27
N PHE A 252 2.77 6.20 1.43
CA PHE A 252 2.69 4.75 1.54
C PHE A 252 1.53 4.17 0.70
N TYR A 253 0.31 4.72 0.82
CA TYR A 253 -0.84 4.26 0.02
C TYR A 253 -0.69 4.56 -1.49
N SER A 254 0.00 5.64 -1.84
CA SER A 254 0.37 5.97 -3.23
C SER A 254 1.17 4.83 -3.88
N LEU A 255 2.13 4.25 -3.16
CA LEU A 255 2.86 3.07 -3.60
C LEU A 255 1.97 1.83 -3.61
N LEU A 256 1.26 1.59 -2.50
CA LEU A 256 0.47 0.38 -2.32
C LEU A 256 -0.59 0.19 -3.40
N TYR A 257 -1.28 1.28 -3.77
CA TYR A 257 -2.32 1.28 -4.78
C TYR A 257 -1.80 1.59 -6.19
N GLY A 258 -0.51 1.94 -6.31
CA GLY A 258 0.08 2.39 -7.58
C GLY A 258 -0.66 3.60 -8.15
N TYR A 259 -1.07 4.53 -7.30
CA TYR A 259 -1.80 5.73 -7.69
C TYR A 259 -1.14 7.00 -7.12
N PRO A 260 -0.22 7.63 -7.88
CA PRO A 260 0.51 8.81 -7.45
C PRO A 260 -0.37 9.99 -7.01
N GLY A 261 -1.59 10.09 -7.56
CA GLY A 261 -2.56 11.13 -7.22
C GLY A 261 -2.84 11.25 -5.71
N ILE A 262 -2.81 10.14 -4.98
CA ILE A 262 -3.06 10.07 -3.51
C ILE A 262 -2.10 10.99 -2.76
N PHE A 263 -0.81 10.96 -3.07
CA PHE A 263 0.17 11.79 -2.38
C PHE A 263 0.26 13.20 -2.96
N ASN A 264 0.12 13.34 -4.29
CA ASN A 264 0.61 14.53 -4.98
C ASN A 264 -0.39 15.65 -5.07
N ILE A 265 -1.67 15.32 -5.13
CA ILE A 265 -2.73 16.31 -5.00
C ILE A 265 -2.63 16.92 -3.60
N ALA A 266 -2.50 16.09 -2.55
CA ALA A 266 -2.33 16.56 -1.18
C ALA A 266 -1.07 17.41 -1.00
N LEU A 267 0.09 16.96 -1.49
CA LEU A 267 1.34 17.70 -1.39
C LEU A 267 1.25 19.07 -2.07
N LYS A 268 0.65 19.16 -3.26
CA LYS A 268 0.42 20.43 -3.97
C LYS A 268 -0.54 21.35 -3.22
N GLN A 269 -1.58 20.81 -2.59
CA GLN A 269 -2.50 21.59 -1.77
C GLN A 269 -1.78 22.17 -0.55
N MET A 270 -0.98 21.37 0.16
CA MET A 270 -0.22 21.80 1.35
C MET A 270 0.79 22.90 1.03
N ASP A 271 1.51 22.79 -0.09
CA ASP A 271 2.46 23.82 -0.51
C ASP A 271 1.77 25.16 -0.82
N LYS A 272 0.56 25.12 -1.39
CA LYS A 272 -0.24 26.33 -1.65
C LYS A 272 -0.81 26.95 -0.38
N GLN A 273 -1.22 26.11 0.59
CA GLN A 273 -1.93 26.54 1.79
C GLN A 273 -1.00 27.00 2.92
N ILE A 274 0.20 26.39 3.03
CA ILE A 274 1.13 26.63 4.13
C ILE A 274 2.38 27.32 3.60
N SER A 275 2.60 28.57 4.04
CA SER A 275 3.80 29.31 3.67
C SER A 275 5.08 28.58 4.09
N SER A 276 5.99 28.45 3.13
CA SER A 276 7.28 27.76 3.28
C SER A 276 7.15 26.29 3.72
N PHE A 277 6.06 25.61 3.34
CA PHE A 277 5.82 24.20 3.67
C PHE A 277 7.03 23.31 3.37
N TYR A 278 7.55 23.36 2.14
CA TYR A 278 8.69 22.52 1.76
C TYR A 278 9.96 22.79 2.59
N SER A 279 10.21 24.05 2.95
CA SER A 279 11.35 24.38 3.81
C SER A 279 11.21 23.76 5.19
N LYS A 280 10.01 23.84 5.78
CA LYS A 280 9.69 23.21 7.07
C LYS A 280 9.76 21.68 6.99
N ALA A 281 9.17 21.07 5.96
CA ALA A 281 9.23 19.63 5.72
C ALA A 281 10.68 19.14 5.58
N THR A 282 11.51 19.88 4.84
CA THR A 282 12.95 19.58 4.70
C THR A 282 13.68 19.60 6.03
N GLN A 283 13.39 20.59 6.88
CA GLN A 283 13.99 20.68 8.22
C GLN A 283 13.58 19.50 9.11
N ILE A 284 12.29 19.14 9.08
CA ILE A 284 11.76 18.00 9.85
C ILE A 284 12.36 16.68 9.37
N ILE A 285 12.46 16.45 8.05
CA ILE A 285 13.10 15.24 7.53
C ILE A 285 14.57 15.18 7.95
N LYS A 286 15.33 16.28 7.81
CA LYS A 286 16.76 16.28 8.14
C LYS A 286 17.07 16.09 9.62
N LYS A 287 16.29 16.72 10.51
CA LYS A 287 16.67 16.91 11.92
C LYS A 287 15.53 16.65 12.92
N GLY A 288 14.30 16.46 12.45
CA GLY A 288 13.14 16.24 13.30
C GLY A 288 13.03 14.82 13.83
N ASN A 289 12.19 14.67 14.85
CA ASN A 289 11.75 13.37 15.35
C ASN A 289 10.58 12.88 14.48
N ILE A 290 10.87 12.03 13.52
CA ILE A 290 9.90 11.51 12.55
C ILE A 290 9.97 9.98 12.56
N SER A 291 8.82 9.32 12.54
CA SER A 291 8.79 7.86 12.53
C SER A 291 9.32 7.31 11.20
N ILE A 292 9.90 6.10 11.25
CA ILE A 292 10.38 5.38 10.07
C ILE A 292 9.25 5.16 9.07
N GLU A 293 8.05 4.82 9.57
CA GLU A 293 6.83 4.72 8.76
C GLU A 293 6.59 6.00 7.95
N THR A 294 6.64 7.16 8.60
CA THR A 294 6.43 8.45 7.95
C THR A 294 7.54 8.72 6.93
N LEU A 295 8.80 8.47 7.26
CA LEU A 295 9.94 8.65 6.35
C LEU A 295 9.84 7.77 5.11
N CYS A 296 9.60 6.47 5.27
CA CYS A 296 9.38 5.54 4.17
C CYS A 296 8.20 6.00 3.31
N GLY A 297 7.09 6.38 3.93
CA GLY A 297 5.92 6.91 3.25
C GLY A 297 6.22 8.13 2.38
N TRP A 298 6.93 9.13 2.93
CA TRP A 298 7.41 10.28 2.15
C TRP A 298 8.32 9.85 1.00
N GLY A 299 9.26 8.94 1.26
CA GLY A 299 10.14 8.39 0.23
C GLY A 299 9.35 7.76 -0.93
N PHE A 300 8.36 6.94 -0.60
CA PHE A 300 7.48 6.29 -1.56
C PHE A 300 6.63 7.28 -2.37
N GLY A 301 6.00 8.26 -1.71
CA GLY A 301 5.20 9.28 -2.37
C GLY A 301 6.01 10.15 -3.33
N LEU A 302 7.27 10.42 -2.99
CA LEU A 302 8.19 11.20 -3.83
C LEU A 302 8.79 10.38 -4.99
N LEU A 303 9.03 9.08 -4.80
CA LEU A 303 9.60 8.19 -5.83
C LEU A 303 8.56 7.67 -6.83
N THR A 304 7.32 7.44 -6.40
CA THR A 304 6.23 6.98 -7.30
C THR A 304 5.89 8.00 -8.40
N HIS A 305 6.37 9.23 -8.27
CA HIS A 305 6.23 10.30 -9.26
C HIS A 305 7.14 10.21 -10.46
N THR A 306 8.33 9.63 -10.32
CA THR A 306 9.40 9.87 -11.27
C THR A 306 9.35 8.96 -12.50
N LYS A 307 8.52 7.91 -12.49
CA LYS A 307 8.27 7.07 -13.68
C LYS A 307 7.26 7.69 -14.67
N GLN A 308 6.42 8.65 -14.25
CA GLN A 308 5.41 9.24 -15.14
C GLN A 308 5.94 10.42 -15.98
N GLU A 309 7.01 11.09 -15.55
CA GLU A 309 7.61 12.20 -16.30
C GLU A 309 8.43 11.73 -17.52
N GLU A 310 8.72 10.43 -17.67
CA GLU A 310 9.45 9.87 -18.83
C GLU A 310 8.55 9.38 -19.98
N TYR A 311 7.21 9.44 -19.83
CA TYR A 311 6.25 9.02 -20.87
C TYR A 311 5.41 10.18 -21.46
N GLU A 312 5.71 11.42 -21.08
CA GLU A 312 5.15 12.63 -21.70
C GLU A 312 6.25 13.40 -22.46
N GLU A 313 6.82 12.79 -23.50
CA GLU A 313 7.48 13.46 -24.63
C GLU A 313 6.96 12.91 -25.97
#